data_AF-A0A2U3AMC0-F1
#
_entry.id   AF-A0A2U3AMC0-F1
#
_cell.length_a   1.000
_cell.length_b   1.000
_cell.length_c   1.000
_cell.angle_alpha   90.00
_cell.angle_beta   90.00
_cell.angle_gamma   90.00
#
_symmetry.space_group_name_H-M   'P 1'
#
loop_
_entity.id
_entity.type
_entity.pdbx_description
1 polymer ?
#
loop_
_entity_poly.entity_id
_entity_poly.type
_entity_poly.pdbx_seq_one_letter_code
_entity_poly.pdbx_strand_id
1 'polypeptide(L)'
;MLALTNTEHLSGVRISGDFWDFTELKQSLEEILLALPPATDGLNAVRSRIIDLCIQLQETLNGDFNIETTPNGISSQLQQDFKQPFPYDNIYFSTEVLWPELLFIVVSLDFFIKFAYEDESFQMLHLHIMTARKFLASIFKCVLMIVHNSEKHSIHNYYLHPRLNLKNYSLQYIDMLNAYYLSLNVTERKIQLPRILQRICQEDIDYVDFKERIEYLALQSQIPPHHVVLEFDYPEQIIW
;
A
#
# COMPACT_ATOMS: atom_id res chain seq x y z
N MET A 1 17.49 -5.49 1.55
CA MET A 1 16.29 -6.33 1.32
C MET A 1 15.07 -5.63 1.86
N LEU A 2 14.08 -5.38 1.00
CA LEU A 2 12.80 -4.79 1.39
C LEU A 2 12.15 -5.59 2.54
N ALA A 3 11.87 -4.90 3.64
CA ALA A 3 11.21 -5.44 4.82
C ALA A 3 9.96 -4.60 5.15
N LEU A 4 8.89 -5.29 5.51
CA LEU A 4 7.62 -4.67 5.92
C LEU A 4 7.30 -5.13 7.33
N THR A 5 6.99 -4.18 8.20
CA THR A 5 6.65 -4.43 9.59
C THR A 5 5.46 -3.59 10.02
N ASN A 6 4.64 -4.15 10.91
CA ASN A 6 3.56 -3.38 11.51
C ASN A 6 4.16 -2.30 12.40
N THR A 7 3.63 -1.08 12.26
CA THR A 7 3.94 0.03 13.16
C THR A 7 3.48 -0.28 14.60
N GLU A 8 4.07 0.37 15.60
CA GLU A 8 3.86 0.02 17.02
C GLU A 8 2.38 0.17 17.41
N HIS A 9 1.75 1.25 16.93
CA HIS A 9 0.34 1.53 17.20
C HIS A 9 -0.61 0.94 16.17
N LEU A 10 -0.10 0.14 15.22
CA LEU A 10 -0.87 -0.48 14.13
C LEU A 10 -1.65 0.55 13.30
N SER A 11 -1.17 1.79 13.22
CA SER A 11 -1.74 2.82 12.32
C SER A 11 -1.49 2.46 10.86
N GLY A 12 -0.38 1.77 10.61
CA GLY A 12 0.05 1.38 9.27
C GLY A 12 1.16 0.34 9.26
N VAL A 13 1.90 0.33 8.16
CA VAL A 13 3.06 -0.52 7.92
C VAL A 13 4.28 0.36 7.66
N ARG A 14 5.39 0.04 8.31
CA ARG A 14 6.70 0.57 7.96
C ARG A 14 7.29 -0.27 6.84
N ILE A 15 7.65 0.38 5.74
CA ILE A 15 8.36 -0.19 4.59
C ILE A 15 9.80 0.27 4.70
N SER A 16 10.74 -0.67 4.84
CA SER A 16 12.17 -0.37 5.01
C SER A 16 13.02 -1.10 3.97
N GLY A 17 14.06 -0.45 3.46
CA GLY A 17 14.95 -1.02 2.45
C GLY A 17 16.18 -0.15 2.21
N ASP A 18 17.09 -0.66 1.39
CA ASP A 18 18.18 0.14 0.85
C ASP A 18 17.78 0.85 -0.46
N PHE A 19 18.73 1.58 -1.05
CA PHE A 19 18.53 2.28 -2.33
C PHE A 19 18.04 1.37 -3.45
N TRP A 20 18.58 0.16 -3.55
CA TRP A 20 18.25 -0.78 -4.62
C TRP A 20 16.87 -1.39 -4.40
N ASP A 21 16.51 -1.70 -3.15
CA ASP A 21 15.19 -2.22 -2.81
C ASP A 21 14.07 -1.26 -3.25
N PHE A 22 14.19 0.03 -2.92
CA PHE A 22 13.17 1.03 -3.28
C PHE A 22 13.17 1.35 -4.77
N THR A 23 14.34 1.42 -5.40
CA THR A 23 14.44 1.63 -6.85
C THR A 23 13.80 0.48 -7.61
N GLU A 24 14.09 -0.77 -7.23
CA GLU A 24 13.52 -1.97 -7.86
C GLU A 24 12.00 -2.01 -7.71
N LEU A 25 11.49 -1.74 -6.51
CA LEU A 25 10.05 -1.71 -6.25
C LEU A 25 9.37 -0.61 -7.06
N LYS A 26 9.86 0.63 -6.97
CA LYS A 26 9.31 1.79 -7.69
C LYS A 26 9.26 1.52 -9.20
N GLN A 27 10.39 1.12 -9.80
CA GLN A 27 10.44 0.83 -11.22
C GLN A 27 9.43 -0.26 -11.60
N SER A 28 9.34 -1.33 -10.80
CA SER A 28 8.40 -2.41 -11.08
C SER A 28 6.94 -1.97 -11.02
N LEU A 29 6.58 -1.10 -10.07
CA LEU A 29 5.24 -0.53 -9.99
C LEU A 29 4.96 0.40 -11.19
N GLU A 30 5.89 1.29 -11.53
CA GLU A 30 5.75 2.20 -12.67
C GLU A 30 5.56 1.45 -14.00
N GLU A 31 6.36 0.41 -14.25
CA GLU A 31 6.24 -0.43 -15.46
C GLU A 31 4.86 -1.12 -15.56
N ILE A 32 4.34 -1.65 -14.44
CA ILE A 32 2.99 -2.24 -14.39
C ILE A 32 1.92 -1.18 -14.71
N LEU A 33 2.06 0.05 -14.21
CA LEU A 33 1.10 1.12 -14.46
C LEU A 33 1.17 1.64 -15.91
N LEU A 34 2.36 1.66 -16.51
CA LEU A 34 2.60 2.10 -17.89
C LEU A 34 2.13 1.10 -18.96
N ALA A 35 2.14 -0.20 -18.65
CA ALA A 35 1.69 -1.26 -19.55
C ALA A 35 0.19 -1.18 -19.91
N LEU A 36 -0.56 -0.32 -19.23
CA LEU A 36 -2.00 -0.18 -19.42
C LEU A 36 -2.31 0.89 -20.48
N PRO A 37 -3.36 0.71 -21.31
CA PRO A 37 -3.83 1.76 -22.20
C PRO A 37 -4.27 3.01 -21.42
N PRO A 38 -4.40 4.17 -22.10
CA PRO A 38 -4.95 5.38 -21.50
C PRO A 38 -6.25 5.07 -20.77
N ALA A 39 -6.27 5.34 -19.46
CA ALA A 39 -7.38 4.99 -18.61
C ALA A 39 -8.47 6.08 -18.66
N THR A 40 -9.70 5.67 -18.34
CA THR A 40 -10.75 6.60 -17.91
C THR A 40 -10.30 7.38 -16.68
N ASP A 41 -10.82 8.59 -16.48
CA ASP A 41 -10.40 9.47 -15.38
C ASP A 41 -10.43 8.81 -13.99
N GLY A 42 -11.46 7.99 -13.70
CA GLY A 42 -11.54 7.24 -12.44
C GLY A 42 -10.37 6.26 -12.24
N LEU A 43 -9.99 5.52 -13.28
CA LEU A 43 -8.86 4.60 -13.21
C LEU A 43 -7.51 5.34 -13.16
N ASN A 44 -7.40 6.53 -13.78
CA ASN A 44 -6.23 7.41 -13.59
C ASN A 44 -6.10 7.86 -12.14
N ALA A 45 -7.20 8.20 -11.48
CA ALA A 45 -7.18 8.57 -10.07
C ALA A 45 -6.71 7.40 -9.17
N VAL A 46 -7.12 6.16 -9.49
CA VAL A 46 -6.59 4.96 -8.79
C VAL A 46 -5.09 4.80 -9.03
N ARG A 47 -4.60 4.99 -10.27
CA ARG A 47 -3.16 4.96 -10.58
C ARG A 47 -2.40 6.00 -9.76
N SER A 48 -2.96 7.21 -9.60
CA SER A 48 -2.33 8.27 -8.81
C SER A 48 -2.01 7.82 -7.38
N ARG A 49 -2.89 7.07 -6.70
CA ARG A 49 -2.59 6.56 -5.35
C ARG A 49 -1.37 5.63 -5.29
N ILE A 50 -1.16 4.83 -6.33
CA ILE A 50 0.04 3.97 -6.43
C ILE A 50 1.27 4.80 -6.81
N ILE A 51 1.11 5.83 -7.63
CA ILE A 51 2.17 6.79 -7.96
C ILE A 51 2.59 7.59 -6.72
N ASP A 52 1.65 7.98 -5.87
CA ASP A 52 1.94 8.69 -4.61
C ASP A 52 2.82 7.82 -3.69
N LEU A 53 2.56 6.49 -3.63
CA LEU A 53 3.47 5.56 -2.96
C LEU A 53 4.86 5.55 -3.60
N CYS A 54 4.96 5.52 -4.94
CA CYS A 54 6.25 5.60 -5.64
C CYS A 54 7.01 6.90 -5.32
N ILE A 55 6.30 8.03 -5.21
CA ILE A 55 6.85 9.32 -4.82
C ILE A 55 7.36 9.24 -3.38
N GLN A 56 6.55 8.74 -2.45
CA GLN A 56 6.93 8.57 -1.05
C GLN A 56 8.20 7.69 -0.90
N LEU A 57 8.29 6.57 -1.63
CA LEU A 57 9.48 5.73 -1.65
C LEU A 57 10.73 6.47 -2.17
N GLN A 58 10.57 7.34 -3.17
CA GLN A 58 11.65 8.15 -3.72
C GLN A 58 12.11 9.24 -2.73
N GLU A 59 11.17 9.92 -2.07
CA GLU A 59 11.47 10.93 -1.04
C GLU A 59 12.17 10.29 0.18
N THR A 60 11.82 9.04 0.50
CA THR A 60 12.49 8.23 1.53
C THR A 60 14.00 8.08 1.27
N LEU A 61 14.40 7.97 -0.01
CA LEU A 61 15.82 7.90 -0.39
C LEU A 61 16.56 9.24 -0.29
N ASN A 62 15.83 10.35 -0.30
CA ASN A 62 16.42 11.69 -0.17
C ASN A 62 16.79 12.03 1.29
N GLY A 63 16.47 11.15 2.24
CA GLY A 63 16.80 11.31 3.65
C GLY A 63 15.74 12.07 4.45
N ASP A 64 14.55 12.30 3.88
CA ASP A 64 13.45 13.00 4.55
C ASP A 64 12.76 12.13 5.63
N PHE A 65 13.18 10.86 5.78
CA PHE A 65 12.52 9.86 6.63
C PHE A 65 13.48 9.04 7.52
N ASN A 66 12.93 8.04 8.21
CA ASN A 66 13.58 7.24 9.25
C ASN A 66 14.76 6.41 8.72
N ILE A 67 15.94 6.60 9.34
CA ILE A 67 17.17 5.82 9.06
C ILE A 67 17.36 4.77 10.16
N GLU A 68 17.51 3.51 9.75
CA GLU A 68 17.73 2.37 10.64
C GLU A 68 19.06 1.67 10.30
N THR A 69 19.80 1.22 11.31
CA THR A 69 21.01 0.42 11.13
C THR A 69 20.73 -1.05 11.43
N THR A 70 21.12 -1.95 10.53
CA THR A 70 20.93 -3.39 10.69
C THR A 70 22.26 -4.13 10.62
N PRO A 71 22.51 -5.16 11.45
CA PRO A 71 23.76 -5.91 11.38
C PRO A 71 24.00 -6.48 9.98
N ASN A 72 25.20 -6.30 9.44
CA ASN A 72 25.48 -6.69 8.06
C ASN A 72 25.75 -8.19 7.85
N GLY A 73 25.61 -9.00 8.91
CA GLY A 73 25.79 -10.45 8.86
C GLY A 73 27.26 -10.91 8.79
N ILE A 74 28.22 -9.99 8.84
CA ILE A 74 29.64 -10.32 8.83
C ILE A 74 30.10 -10.62 10.27
N SER A 75 30.78 -11.75 10.45
CA SER A 75 31.32 -12.10 11.76
C SER A 75 32.48 -11.17 12.13
N SER A 76 32.61 -10.88 13.42
CA SER A 76 33.67 -10.03 13.95
C SER A 76 35.07 -10.57 13.61
N GLN A 77 35.19 -11.89 13.45
CA GLN A 77 36.45 -12.55 13.07
C GLN A 77 36.81 -12.30 11.61
N LEU A 78 35.85 -12.40 10.68
CA LEU A 78 36.08 -12.09 9.26
C LEU A 78 36.39 -10.60 9.05
N GLN A 79 35.82 -9.71 9.86
CA GLN A 79 36.08 -8.28 9.81
C GLN A 79 37.52 -7.90 10.20
N GLN A 80 38.12 -8.62 11.15
CA GLN A 80 39.52 -8.40 11.54
C GLN A 80 40.50 -8.76 10.42
N ASP A 81 40.10 -9.66 9.53
CA ASP A 81 40.90 -10.10 8.39
C ASP A 81 40.77 -9.17 7.17
N PHE A 82 39.87 -8.18 7.20
CA PHE A 82 39.72 -7.22 6.11
C PHE A 82 40.85 -6.20 6.07
N LYS A 83 41.42 -6.00 4.87
CA LYS A 83 42.48 -5.02 4.62
C LYS A 83 42.02 -3.57 4.71
N GLN A 84 40.71 -3.32 4.72
CA GLN A 84 40.11 -1.99 4.80
C GLN A 84 39.09 -1.96 5.94
N PRO A 85 38.91 -0.81 6.63
CA PRO A 85 37.86 -0.64 7.62
C PRO A 85 36.50 -0.91 6.98
N PHE A 86 35.73 -1.82 7.57
CA PHE A 86 34.41 -2.21 7.08
C PHE A 86 33.34 -1.89 8.13
N PRO A 87 32.18 -1.31 7.76
CA PRO A 87 31.13 -1.00 8.72
C PRO A 87 30.57 -2.27 9.38
N TYR A 88 30.02 -2.15 10.59
CA TYR A 88 29.36 -3.26 11.29
C TYR A 88 27.90 -3.44 10.85
N ASP A 89 27.28 -2.34 10.40
CA ASP A 89 25.87 -2.27 10.10
C ASP A 89 25.64 -1.76 8.67
N ASN A 90 24.56 -2.24 8.07
CA ASN A 90 23.96 -1.70 6.86
C ASN A 90 22.98 -0.58 7.23
N ILE A 91 22.88 0.42 6.35
CA ILE A 91 21.94 1.53 6.50
C ILE A 91 20.69 1.22 5.69
N TYR A 92 19.54 1.33 6.33
CA TYR A 92 18.21 1.16 5.74
C TYR A 92 17.44 2.46 5.91
N PHE A 93 16.67 2.81 4.89
CA PHE A 93 15.71 3.90 4.94
C PHE A 93 14.32 3.31 5.11
N SER A 94 13.41 4.06 5.72
CA SER A 94 12.05 3.58 5.95
C SER A 94 11.02 4.68 5.94
N THR A 95 9.80 4.30 5.57
CA THR A 95 8.63 5.18 5.54
C THR A 95 7.38 4.42 5.96
N GLU A 96 6.39 5.12 6.49
CA GLU A 96 5.16 4.53 6.98
C GLU A 96 3.96 4.85 6.08
N VAL A 97 3.11 3.84 5.85
CA VAL A 97 1.89 3.97 5.05
C VAL A 97 0.70 3.47 5.87
N LEU A 98 -0.39 4.24 5.88
CA LEU A 98 -1.62 3.89 6.60
C LEU A 98 -2.21 2.57 6.10
N TRP A 99 -2.84 1.84 7.02
CA TRP A 99 -3.42 0.54 6.69
C TRP A 99 -4.52 0.59 5.62
N PRO A 100 -5.56 1.44 5.72
CA PRO A 100 -6.61 1.48 4.71
C PRO A 100 -6.06 1.85 3.32
N GLU A 101 -5.17 2.86 3.25
CA GLU A 101 -4.45 3.23 2.03
C GLU A 101 -3.68 2.04 1.42
N LEU A 102 -2.86 1.36 2.24
CA LEU A 102 -2.03 0.26 1.76
C LEU A 102 -2.87 -0.95 1.29
N LEU A 103 -3.98 -1.25 1.98
CA LEU A 103 -4.91 -2.30 1.56
C LEU A 103 -5.60 -1.95 0.25
N PHE A 104 -5.95 -0.68 0.04
CA PHE A 104 -6.49 -0.23 -1.25
C PHE A 104 -5.45 -0.34 -2.38
N ILE A 105 -4.20 0.07 -2.13
CA ILE A 105 -3.07 -0.09 -3.08
C ILE A 105 -2.88 -1.55 -3.45
N VAL A 106 -2.90 -2.45 -2.47
CA VAL A 106 -2.78 -3.91 -2.69
C VAL A 106 -3.80 -4.41 -3.70
N VAL A 107 -5.07 -4.08 -3.44
CA VAL A 107 -6.21 -4.58 -4.20
C VAL A 107 -6.21 -3.96 -5.61
N SER A 108 -5.83 -2.70 -5.71
CA SER A 108 -5.69 -1.97 -6.97
C SER A 108 -4.54 -2.50 -7.82
N LEU A 109 -3.40 -2.78 -7.19
CA LEU A 109 -2.21 -3.29 -7.88
C LEU A 109 -2.43 -4.69 -8.45
N ASP A 110 -3.12 -5.57 -7.72
CA ASP A 110 -3.49 -6.89 -8.24
C ASP A 110 -4.38 -6.80 -9.49
N PHE A 111 -5.32 -5.85 -9.52
CA PHE A 111 -6.10 -5.55 -10.73
C PHE A 111 -5.20 -5.11 -11.89
N PHE A 112 -4.26 -4.18 -11.65
CA PHE A 112 -3.36 -3.70 -12.70
C PHE A 112 -2.43 -4.79 -13.23
N ILE A 113 -1.91 -5.66 -12.36
CA ILE A 113 -1.11 -6.82 -12.77
C ILE A 113 -1.91 -7.74 -13.68
N LYS A 114 -3.16 -8.06 -13.30
CA LYS A 114 -4.04 -8.93 -14.10
C LYS A 114 -4.34 -8.32 -15.46
N PHE A 115 -4.60 -7.02 -15.51
CA PHE A 115 -4.96 -6.32 -16.75
C PHE A 115 -3.75 -6.11 -17.67
N ALA A 116 -2.62 -5.65 -17.14
CA ALA A 116 -1.44 -5.29 -17.93
C ALA A 116 -0.87 -6.47 -18.72
N TYR A 117 -1.09 -7.69 -18.22
CA TYR A 117 -0.40 -8.87 -18.73
C TYR A 117 -1.33 -9.96 -19.23
N GLU A 118 -2.66 -9.76 -19.26
CA GLU A 118 -3.69 -10.78 -19.53
C GLU A 118 -3.35 -11.71 -20.73
N ASP A 119 -2.77 -11.16 -21.79
CA ASP A 119 -2.42 -11.86 -23.04
C ASP A 119 -0.95 -12.29 -23.16
N GLU A 120 -0.09 -11.99 -22.18
CA GLU A 120 1.33 -12.33 -22.26
C GLU A 120 1.62 -13.81 -21.97
N SER A 121 2.46 -14.40 -22.82
CA SER A 121 3.04 -15.72 -22.55
C SER A 121 4.06 -15.60 -21.41
N PHE A 122 3.94 -16.43 -20.36
CA PHE A 122 4.84 -16.47 -19.21
C PHE A 122 4.78 -15.28 -18.23
N GLN A 123 3.61 -14.65 -18.03
CA GLN A 123 3.38 -13.60 -17.01
C GLN A 123 4.03 -13.89 -15.64
N MET A 124 4.00 -15.17 -15.22
CA MET A 124 4.52 -15.63 -13.93
C MET A 124 6.05 -15.48 -13.78
N LEU A 125 6.78 -15.25 -14.88
CA LEU A 125 8.22 -15.04 -14.90
C LEU A 125 8.61 -13.58 -15.19
N HIS A 126 7.63 -12.69 -15.34
CA HIS A 126 7.90 -11.29 -15.60
C HIS A 126 8.47 -10.62 -14.34
N LEU A 127 9.69 -10.09 -14.44
CA LEU A 127 10.46 -9.57 -13.30
C LEU A 127 9.65 -8.56 -12.46
N HIS A 128 9.08 -7.53 -13.10
CA HIS A 128 8.32 -6.49 -12.42
C HIS A 128 7.06 -7.03 -11.71
N ILE A 129 6.40 -8.04 -12.28
CA ILE A 129 5.25 -8.70 -11.66
C ILE A 129 5.69 -9.49 -10.45
N MET A 130 6.82 -10.21 -10.52
CA MET A 130 7.35 -10.97 -9.39
C MET A 130 7.73 -10.06 -8.22
N THR A 131 8.37 -8.92 -8.51
CA THR A 131 8.71 -7.91 -7.50
C THR A 131 7.45 -7.33 -6.85
N ALA A 132 6.45 -6.94 -7.65
CA ALA A 132 5.17 -6.46 -7.13
C ALA A 132 4.44 -7.54 -6.31
N ARG A 133 4.40 -8.79 -6.76
CA ARG A 133 3.80 -9.91 -6.01
C ARG A 133 4.53 -10.20 -4.69
N LYS A 134 5.86 -10.06 -4.65
CA LYS A 134 6.64 -10.16 -3.41
C LYS A 134 6.27 -9.04 -2.42
N PHE A 135 6.08 -7.82 -2.92
CA PHE A 135 5.59 -6.70 -2.11
C PHE A 135 4.19 -6.98 -1.54
N LEU A 136 3.24 -7.36 -2.40
CA LEU A 136 1.89 -7.78 -1.98
C LEU A 136 1.95 -8.90 -0.92
N ALA A 137 2.72 -9.97 -1.16
CA ALA A 137 2.85 -11.06 -0.20
C ALA A 137 3.41 -10.60 1.16
N SER A 138 4.31 -9.62 1.16
CA SER A 138 4.90 -9.06 2.38
C SER A 138 3.86 -8.24 3.17
N ILE A 139 2.99 -7.51 2.49
CA ILE A 139 1.85 -6.80 3.12
C ILE A 139 0.86 -7.81 3.69
N PHE A 140 0.51 -8.85 2.92
CA PHE A 140 -0.40 -9.90 3.39
C PHE A 140 0.13 -10.60 4.65
N LYS A 141 1.44 -10.90 4.69
CA LYS A 141 2.10 -11.41 5.90
C LYS A 141 1.88 -10.47 7.10
N CYS A 142 2.01 -9.16 6.91
CA CYS A 142 1.76 -8.16 7.94
C CYS A 142 0.32 -8.18 8.47
N VAL A 143 -0.67 -8.29 7.58
CA VAL A 143 -2.09 -8.45 7.94
C VAL A 143 -2.29 -9.73 8.77
N LEU A 144 -1.73 -10.86 8.33
CA LEU A 144 -1.89 -12.14 9.01
C LEU A 144 -1.31 -12.18 10.45
N MET A 145 -0.40 -11.25 10.79
CA MET A 145 0.13 -11.09 12.14
C MET A 145 -0.82 -10.32 13.08
N ILE A 146 -1.77 -9.56 12.52
CA ILE A 146 -2.73 -8.74 13.26
C ILE A 146 -4.04 -9.50 13.51
N VAL A 147 -4.55 -10.16 12.47
CA VAL A 147 -5.91 -10.74 12.46
C VAL A 147 -6.02 -12.04 13.26
N HIS A 148 -7.19 -12.29 13.84
CA HIS A 148 -7.44 -13.55 14.53
C HIS A 148 -7.46 -14.73 13.54
N ASN A 149 -7.07 -15.92 14.01
CA ASN A 149 -7.03 -17.13 13.17
C ASN A 149 -8.38 -17.45 12.51
N SER A 150 -9.50 -17.14 13.17
CA SER A 150 -10.85 -17.33 12.64
C SER A 150 -11.16 -16.48 11.41
N GLU A 151 -10.45 -15.36 11.21
CA GLU A 151 -10.70 -14.40 10.13
C GLU A 151 -9.79 -14.64 8.92
N LYS A 152 -8.71 -15.42 9.08
CA LYS A 152 -7.68 -15.62 8.05
C LYS A 152 -8.23 -16.13 6.71
N HIS A 153 -9.24 -17.00 6.74
CA HIS A 153 -9.86 -17.50 5.51
C HIS A 153 -10.62 -16.39 4.77
N SER A 154 -11.41 -15.58 5.49
CA SER A 154 -12.13 -14.46 4.90
C SER A 154 -11.17 -13.41 4.33
N ILE A 155 -10.13 -13.06 5.09
CA ILE A 155 -9.05 -12.14 4.67
C ILE A 155 -8.39 -12.63 3.38
N HIS A 156 -8.04 -13.91 3.32
CA HIS A 156 -7.45 -14.52 2.12
C HIS A 156 -8.39 -14.39 0.91
N ASN A 157 -9.69 -14.62 1.09
CA ASN A 157 -10.67 -14.48 0.02
C ASN A 157 -10.81 -13.03 -0.46
N TYR A 158 -10.84 -12.05 0.46
CA TYR A 158 -10.87 -10.63 0.09
C TYR A 158 -9.62 -10.20 -0.67
N TYR A 159 -8.46 -10.75 -0.29
CA TYR A 159 -7.18 -10.42 -0.91
C TYR A 159 -7.05 -10.99 -2.33
N LEU A 160 -7.49 -12.24 -2.57
CA LEU A 160 -7.35 -12.90 -3.87
C LEU A 160 -8.49 -12.61 -4.85
N HIS A 161 -9.69 -12.41 -4.31
CA HIS A 161 -10.92 -12.27 -5.08
C HIS A 161 -11.70 -11.02 -4.67
N PRO A 162 -11.08 -9.84 -4.77
CA PRO A 162 -11.74 -8.60 -4.39
C PRO A 162 -12.87 -8.29 -5.39
N ARG A 163 -14.03 -7.83 -4.91
CA ARG A 163 -15.24 -7.57 -5.71
C ARG A 163 -15.53 -6.07 -5.77
N LEU A 164 -14.62 -5.33 -6.39
CA LEU A 164 -14.74 -3.88 -6.56
C LEU A 164 -14.68 -3.48 -8.03
N ASN A 165 -15.32 -2.35 -8.34
CA ASN A 165 -15.21 -1.72 -9.63
C ASN A 165 -14.30 -0.49 -9.57
N LEU A 166 -12.98 -0.71 -9.75
CA LEU A 166 -11.97 0.37 -9.70
C LEU A 166 -12.27 1.54 -10.64
N LYS A 167 -12.88 1.29 -11.80
CA LYS A 167 -13.17 2.35 -12.78
C LYS A 167 -14.14 3.40 -12.23
N ASN A 168 -15.05 2.98 -11.34
CA ASN A 168 -16.08 3.81 -10.75
C ASN A 168 -15.97 3.85 -9.22
N TYR A 169 -14.76 3.67 -8.68
CA TYR A 169 -14.53 3.65 -7.24
C TYR A 169 -14.37 5.08 -6.70
N SER A 170 -15.09 5.42 -5.64
CA SER A 170 -14.96 6.73 -4.98
C SER A 170 -13.78 6.74 -4.02
N LEU A 171 -12.64 7.26 -4.47
CA LEU A 171 -11.38 7.27 -3.69
C LEU A 171 -11.50 8.02 -2.36
N GLN A 172 -12.39 9.00 -2.26
CA GLN A 172 -12.66 9.74 -1.02
C GLN A 172 -13.16 8.81 0.10
N TYR A 173 -13.68 7.63 -0.25
CA TYR A 173 -14.03 6.62 0.74
C TYR A 173 -12.78 6.08 1.44
N ILE A 174 -11.66 5.93 0.74
CA ILE A 174 -10.39 5.51 1.34
C ILE A 174 -9.88 6.58 2.30
N ASP A 175 -10.00 7.85 1.95
CA ASP A 175 -9.64 8.97 2.83
C ASP A 175 -10.51 8.98 4.11
N MET A 176 -11.81 8.75 3.95
CA MET A 176 -12.73 8.57 5.10
C MET A 176 -12.30 7.38 5.98
N LEU A 177 -11.95 6.24 5.37
CA LEU A 177 -11.50 5.05 6.10
C LEU A 177 -10.16 5.30 6.80
N ASN A 178 -9.24 6.05 6.20
CA ASN A 178 -7.98 6.47 6.78
C ASN A 178 -8.22 7.30 8.06
N ALA A 179 -9.04 8.35 7.97
CA ALA A 179 -9.39 9.19 9.13
C ALA A 179 -10.11 8.38 10.23
N TYR A 180 -11.10 7.55 9.85
CA TYR A 180 -11.77 6.65 10.77
C TYR A 180 -10.79 5.70 11.48
N TYR A 181 -9.89 5.05 10.73
CA TYR A 181 -8.95 4.09 11.30
C TYR A 181 -7.93 4.74 12.25
N LEU A 182 -7.51 5.97 11.94
CA LEU A 182 -6.64 6.77 12.81
C LEU A 182 -7.32 7.14 14.14
N SER A 183 -8.63 7.35 14.14
CA SER A 183 -9.40 7.65 15.37
C SER A 183 -9.47 6.49 16.36
N LEU A 184 -9.21 5.26 15.89
CA LEU A 184 -9.28 4.04 16.70
C LEU A 184 -8.03 3.85 17.57
N ASN A 185 -8.19 3.19 18.71
CA ASN A 185 -7.05 2.72 19.49
C ASN A 185 -6.48 1.39 18.94
N VAL A 186 -5.30 0.99 19.43
CA VAL A 186 -4.57 -0.20 18.95
C VAL A 186 -5.41 -1.49 19.00
N THR A 187 -6.22 -1.67 20.05
CA THR A 187 -7.07 -2.86 20.20
C THR A 187 -8.21 -2.86 19.19
N GLU A 188 -8.86 -1.71 19.01
CA GLU A 188 -9.90 -1.52 18.01
C GLU A 188 -9.37 -1.72 16.59
N ARG A 189 -8.18 -1.19 16.29
CA ARG A 189 -7.51 -1.37 14.98
C ARG A 189 -7.33 -2.84 14.62
N LYS A 190 -6.91 -3.69 15.57
CA LYS A 190 -6.83 -5.15 15.36
C LYS A 190 -8.15 -5.77 14.94
N ILE A 191 -9.25 -5.35 15.57
CA ILE A 191 -10.60 -5.84 15.31
C ILE A 191 -11.16 -5.28 14.00
N GLN A 192 -10.84 -4.03 13.67
CA GLN A 192 -11.40 -3.32 12.54
C GLN A 192 -10.64 -3.56 11.23
N LEU A 193 -9.34 -3.89 11.27
CA LEU A 193 -8.54 -4.10 10.05
C LEU A 193 -9.16 -5.11 9.06
N PRO A 194 -9.67 -6.28 9.50
CA PRO A 194 -10.43 -7.18 8.62
C PRO A 194 -11.66 -6.55 7.97
N ARG A 195 -12.40 -5.74 8.73
CA ARG A 195 -13.62 -5.08 8.26
C ARG A 195 -13.31 -3.95 7.30
N ILE A 196 -12.19 -3.23 7.50
CA ILE A 196 -11.68 -2.26 6.56
C ILE A 196 -11.35 -2.93 5.22
N LEU A 197 -10.61 -4.04 5.24
CA LEU A 197 -10.33 -4.79 4.00
C LEU A 197 -11.62 -5.25 3.32
N GLN A 198 -12.58 -5.76 4.10
CA GLN A 198 -13.88 -6.14 3.57
C GLN A 198 -14.61 -4.96 2.90
N ARG A 199 -14.67 -3.80 3.56
CA ARG A 199 -15.29 -2.57 3.04
C ARG A 199 -14.61 -2.04 1.78
N ILE A 200 -13.30 -2.21 1.66
CA ILE A 200 -12.57 -1.86 0.44
C ILE A 200 -12.94 -2.82 -0.71
N CYS A 201 -12.99 -4.12 -0.40
CA CYS A 201 -13.21 -5.17 -1.40
C CYS A 201 -14.69 -5.41 -1.75
N GLN A 202 -15.63 -4.81 -1.02
CA GLN A 202 -17.07 -4.98 -1.22
C GLN A 202 -17.74 -3.62 -1.25
N GLU A 203 -18.52 -3.38 -2.31
CA GLU A 203 -19.43 -2.23 -2.40
C GLU A 203 -20.65 -2.48 -1.51
N ASP A 204 -20.46 -2.42 -0.19
CA ASP A 204 -21.53 -2.56 0.80
C ASP A 204 -22.44 -1.32 0.83
N ILE A 205 -23.50 -1.38 1.65
CA ILE A 205 -24.50 -0.29 1.68
C ILE A 205 -23.88 1.04 2.14
N ASP A 206 -22.93 1.00 3.08
CA ASP A 206 -22.21 2.18 3.56
C ASP A 206 -21.43 2.84 2.40
N TYR A 207 -20.75 2.02 1.57
CA TYR A 207 -20.04 2.52 0.40
C TYR A 207 -20.98 3.07 -0.68
N VAL A 208 -22.09 2.38 -0.97
CA VAL A 208 -23.07 2.82 -1.98
C VAL A 208 -23.66 4.17 -1.58
N ASP A 209 -24.11 4.32 -0.33
CA ASP A 209 -24.65 5.58 0.19
C ASP A 209 -23.60 6.71 0.12
N PHE A 210 -22.34 6.41 0.46
CA PHE A 210 -21.24 7.36 0.35
C PHE A 210 -21.02 7.81 -1.10
N LYS A 211 -20.98 6.86 -2.03
CA LYS A 211 -20.76 7.11 -3.45
C LYS A 211 -21.89 7.96 -4.05
N GLU A 212 -23.15 7.64 -3.75
CA GLU A 212 -24.30 8.44 -4.20
C GLU A 212 -24.20 9.89 -3.72
N ARG A 213 -23.71 10.10 -2.49
CA ARG A 213 -23.47 11.44 -1.95
C ARG A 213 -22.36 12.20 -2.69
N ILE A 214 -21.26 11.52 -3.04
CA ILE A 214 -20.19 12.10 -3.87
C ILE A 214 -20.73 12.47 -5.25
N GLU A 215 -21.47 11.58 -5.90
CA GLU A 215 -22.07 11.82 -7.22
C GLU A 215 -23.05 13.00 -7.18
N TYR A 216 -23.87 13.10 -6.13
CA TYR A 216 -24.74 14.25 -5.92
C TYR A 216 -23.97 15.56 -5.80
N LEU A 217 -22.91 15.61 -4.97
CA LEU A 217 -22.07 16.81 -4.80
C LEU A 217 -21.34 17.21 -6.09
N ALA A 218 -20.85 16.22 -6.82
CA ALA A 218 -20.20 16.38 -8.12
C ALA A 218 -21.17 17.02 -9.14
N LEU A 219 -22.41 16.52 -9.19
CA LEU A 219 -23.47 17.07 -10.04
C LEU A 219 -23.82 18.52 -9.68
N GLN A 220 -23.97 18.82 -8.39
CA GLN A 220 -24.26 20.19 -7.93
C GLN A 220 -23.13 21.17 -8.31
N SER A 221 -21.88 20.70 -8.26
CA SER A 221 -20.69 21.52 -8.50
C SER A 221 -20.19 21.48 -9.95
N GLN A 222 -20.81 20.67 -10.82
CA GLN A 222 -20.42 20.43 -12.22
C GLN A 222 -18.95 20.00 -12.38
N ILE A 223 -18.44 19.20 -11.44
CA ILE A 223 -17.10 18.63 -11.48
C ILE A 223 -17.18 17.11 -11.57
N PRO A 224 -16.13 16.43 -12.06
CA PRO A 224 -16.04 14.97 -11.99
C PRO A 224 -16.09 14.47 -10.53
N PRO A 225 -16.70 13.30 -10.25
CA PRO A 225 -16.79 12.74 -8.88
C PRO A 225 -15.45 12.60 -8.16
N HIS A 226 -14.37 12.28 -8.87
CA HIS A 226 -13.02 12.15 -8.31
C HIS A 226 -12.36 13.50 -7.97
N HIS A 227 -12.94 14.63 -8.39
CA HIS A 227 -12.48 15.97 -8.01
C HIS A 227 -13.23 16.55 -6.80
N VAL A 228 -14.26 15.87 -6.30
CA VAL A 228 -14.94 16.29 -5.08
C VAL A 228 -13.96 16.18 -3.92
N VAL A 229 -13.65 17.31 -3.30
CA VAL A 229 -12.80 17.38 -2.11
C VAL A 229 -13.70 17.33 -0.88
N LEU A 230 -13.39 16.41 0.03
CA LEU A 230 -14.00 16.32 1.36
C LEU A 230 -12.93 16.61 2.40
N GLU A 231 -13.30 17.36 3.43
CA GLU A 231 -12.46 17.55 4.61
C GLU A 231 -12.77 16.43 5.60
N PHE A 232 -11.72 15.71 6.01
CA PHE A 232 -11.80 14.69 7.05
C PHE A 232 -10.90 15.08 8.23
N ASP A 233 -11.31 14.69 9.42
CA ASP A 233 -10.59 14.99 10.67
C ASP A 233 -9.34 14.11 10.80
N TYR A 234 -8.27 14.45 10.08
CA TYR A 234 -6.96 13.85 10.26
C TYR A 234 -6.24 14.48 11.46
N PRO A 235 -5.52 13.67 12.27
CA PRO A 235 -4.68 14.23 13.32
C PRO A 235 -3.50 15.00 12.71
N GLU A 236 -3.06 16.08 13.36
CA GLU A 236 -1.89 16.86 12.93
C GLU A 236 -0.61 16.03 12.85
N GLN A 237 -0.50 15.01 13.71
CA GLN A 237 0.60 14.05 13.73
C GLN A 237 0.06 12.64 13.83
N ILE A 238 0.53 11.77 12.93
CA ILE A 238 0.21 10.34 12.97
C ILE A 238 1.15 9.67 13.98
N ILE A 239 0.55 9.03 14.98
CA ILE A 239 1.28 8.15 15.89
C ILE A 239 1.36 6.78 15.22
N TRP A 240 2.55 6.38 14.79
CA TRP A 240 2.79 5.17 14.00
C TRP A 240 2.82 3.90 14.85
#